data_AF-S3HD89-F1
#
_entry.id   AF-S3HD89-F1
#
_cell.length_a   1.000
_cell.length_b   1.000
_cell.length_c   1.000
_cell.angle_alpha   90.00
_cell.angle_beta   90.00
_cell.angle_gamma   90.00
#
_symmetry.space_group_name_H-M   'P 1'
#
loop_
_entity.id
_entity.type
_entity.pdbx_description
1 polymer ?
#
loop_
_entity_poly.entity_id
_entity_poly.type
_entity_poly.pdbx_seq_one_letter_code
_entity_poly.pdbx_strand_id
1 'polypeptide(L)'
;MIPQLVERIRVGAPLPIDQAREAVLTADPLDIVLHLEQVWASYDPAAIGPLPIAPARRTLMMSGQFAPFAPGANERAWDHLGSSYVLENTRGVQIFKRIVREYRSGVALGIPSPATLRWLDATEALLFGAANPFSGWLSTSPTGADGEMVRRRSYWQLFGLDLAFGTDDNRPPVYDKGTAANTGFVGVFEELLFELWQAITNLKNFSGVNSSDDDRIFRLTEALMFMLRARRQGPLNTAGTVLLREELAAATVLGWIDLTLSSNSSLVMDAGAQATSAAGRLSNLGAKVGLAAHSRSTSLFEMAAELSKILRVIESGVVSGPEYSYILYRETPPVPGVKVYGAEARRVITEWAAATGKDIKARGKPVETARRARLVAVQ
;
A
#
# COMPACT_ATOMS: atom_id res chain seq x y z
N MET A 1 5.53 -5.42 1.47
CA MET A 1 6.31 -6.28 2.37
C MET A 1 5.92 -7.73 2.15
N ILE A 2 4.73 -8.15 2.59
CA ILE A 2 4.26 -9.55 2.45
C ILE A 2 4.23 -10.04 0.99
N PRO A 3 3.64 -9.31 0.01
CA PRO A 3 3.64 -9.78 -1.38
C PRO A 3 5.05 -9.96 -1.96
N GLN A 4 6.00 -9.13 -1.52
CA GLN A 4 7.39 -9.20 -1.97
C GLN A 4 8.16 -10.32 -1.27
N LEU A 5 7.84 -10.65 -0.02
CA LEU A 5 8.36 -11.85 0.64
C LEU A 5 7.94 -13.11 -0.14
N VAL A 6 6.66 -13.22 -0.52
CA VAL A 6 6.17 -14.35 -1.32
C VAL A 6 6.96 -14.47 -2.64
N GLU A 7 7.20 -13.34 -3.33
CA GLU A 7 7.98 -13.33 -4.55
C GLU A 7 9.45 -13.72 -4.33
N ARG A 8 10.08 -13.25 -3.24
CA ARG A 8 11.45 -13.64 -2.88
C ARG A 8 11.56 -15.12 -2.53
N ILE A 9 10.58 -15.67 -1.82
CA ILE A 9 10.51 -17.11 -1.56
C ILE A 9 10.45 -17.85 -2.89
N ARG A 10 9.52 -17.47 -3.78
CA ARG A 10 9.34 -18.08 -5.09
C ARG A 10 10.61 -18.05 -5.95
N VAL A 11 11.39 -16.96 -5.90
CA VAL A 11 12.62 -16.83 -6.68
C VAL A 11 13.79 -17.57 -6.01
N GLY A 12 13.92 -17.47 -4.69
CA GLY A 12 15.05 -18.05 -3.94
C GLY A 12 14.95 -19.56 -3.71
N ALA A 13 13.73 -20.07 -3.58
CA ALA A 13 13.41 -21.49 -3.62
C ALA A 13 12.30 -21.64 -4.67
N PRO A 14 12.56 -22.17 -5.88
CA PRO A 14 11.64 -22.17 -7.03
C PRO A 14 10.38 -23.03 -6.79
N LEU A 15 9.59 -22.64 -5.80
CA LEU A 15 8.35 -23.25 -5.37
C LEU A 15 7.20 -22.68 -6.21
N PRO A 16 6.14 -23.47 -6.45
CA PRO A 16 4.87 -22.94 -6.94
C PRO A 16 4.38 -21.78 -6.08
N ILE A 17 3.78 -20.77 -6.70
CA ILE A 17 3.32 -19.55 -6.01
C ILE A 17 2.40 -19.87 -4.82
N ASP A 18 1.54 -20.88 -4.96
CA ASP A 18 0.59 -21.25 -3.89
C ASP A 18 1.31 -21.85 -2.67
N GLN A 19 2.40 -22.59 -2.87
CA GLN A 19 3.22 -23.09 -1.76
C GLN A 19 3.97 -21.95 -1.05
N ALA A 20 4.46 -20.96 -1.81
CA ALA A 20 5.09 -19.78 -1.21
C ALA A 20 4.08 -18.95 -0.39
N ARG A 21 2.84 -18.82 -0.86
CA ARG A 21 1.75 -18.16 -0.11
C ARG A 21 1.40 -18.91 1.16
N GLU A 22 1.23 -20.23 1.07
CA GLU A 22 0.91 -21.10 2.20
C GLU A 22 2.02 -21.07 3.26
N ALA A 23 3.28 -21.09 2.84
CA ALA A 23 4.42 -20.98 3.75
C ALA A 23 4.40 -19.68 4.57
N VAL A 24 3.94 -18.56 4.00
CA VAL A 24 3.79 -17.30 4.73
C VAL A 24 2.55 -17.29 5.62
N LEU A 25 1.41 -17.81 5.14
CA LEU A 25 0.15 -17.83 5.90
C LEU A 25 0.16 -18.79 7.10
N THR A 26 1.04 -19.79 7.08
CA THR A 26 1.21 -20.77 8.17
C THR A 26 2.43 -20.51 9.05
N ALA A 27 3.18 -19.44 8.75
CA ALA A 27 4.37 -19.06 9.50
C ALA A 27 4.05 -18.68 10.96
N ASP A 28 5.04 -18.84 11.84
CA ASP A 28 4.91 -18.35 13.20
C ASP A 28 4.87 -16.80 13.18
N PRO A 29 4.06 -16.16 14.05
CA PRO A 29 4.02 -14.71 14.14
C PRO A 29 5.40 -14.07 14.34
N LEU A 30 6.29 -14.76 15.09
CA LEU A 30 7.65 -14.29 15.30
C LEU A 30 8.45 -14.22 13.99
N ASP A 31 8.31 -15.20 13.09
CA ASP A 31 9.04 -15.22 11.82
C ASP A 31 8.66 -14.03 10.93
N ILE A 32 7.38 -13.66 10.91
CA ILE A 32 6.90 -12.50 10.17
C ILE A 32 7.48 -11.20 10.75
N VAL A 33 7.50 -11.09 12.08
CA VAL A 33 8.07 -9.91 12.76
C VAL A 33 9.58 -9.82 12.58
N LEU A 34 10.30 -10.94 12.61
CA LEU A 34 11.74 -10.97 12.33
C LEU A 34 12.02 -10.59 10.87
N HIS A 35 11.19 -11.01 9.92
CA HIS A 35 11.34 -10.57 8.53
C HIS A 35 11.03 -9.08 8.34
N LEU A 36 10.03 -8.55 9.04
CA LEU A 36 9.75 -7.11 9.09
C LEU A 36 10.98 -6.30 9.53
N GLU A 37 11.66 -6.79 10.58
CA GLU A 37 12.91 -6.21 11.08
C GLU A 37 14.04 -6.29 10.05
N GLN A 38 14.18 -7.42 9.35
CA GLN A 38 15.15 -7.55 8.25
C GLN A 38 14.88 -6.54 7.13
N VAL A 39 13.60 -6.36 6.76
CA VAL A 39 13.16 -5.42 5.74
C VAL A 39 13.45 -3.97 6.13
N TRP A 40 13.24 -3.63 7.39
CA TRP A 40 13.60 -2.30 7.88
C TRP A 40 15.11 -2.14 8.05
N ALA A 41 15.84 -3.19 8.40
CA ALA A 41 17.28 -3.16 8.53
C ALA A 41 17.99 -2.98 7.19
N SER A 42 17.48 -3.60 6.13
CA SER A 42 18.02 -3.50 4.77
C SER A 42 17.76 -2.14 4.15
N TYR A 43 16.61 -1.56 4.48
CA TYR A 43 16.29 -0.19 4.15
C TYR A 43 17.06 0.68 5.12
N ASP A 44 18.26 1.12 4.78
CA ASP A 44 19.05 2.02 5.61
C ASP A 44 18.51 3.46 5.47
N PRO A 45 17.63 3.98 6.35
CA PRO A 45 17.29 5.38 6.31
C PRO A 45 18.46 6.24 6.84
N ALA A 46 19.60 5.66 7.22
CA ALA A 46 20.70 6.26 7.96
C ALA A 46 22.01 6.45 7.14
N ALA A 47 21.88 6.85 5.86
CA ALA A 47 22.69 7.96 5.30
C ALA A 47 22.46 9.32 6.04
N ILE A 48 22.03 9.24 7.30
CA ILE A 48 21.25 10.23 8.05
C ILE A 48 21.43 10.02 9.60
N GLY A 49 21.83 8.83 10.09
CA GLY A 49 22.47 8.53 11.39
C GLY A 49 21.62 8.52 12.69
N PRO A 50 22.09 7.90 13.82
CA PRO A 50 22.92 6.69 13.95
C PRO A 50 22.44 5.68 15.04
N LEU A 51 22.61 4.38 14.78
CA LEU A 51 23.28 3.36 15.60
C LEU A 51 23.15 2.02 14.86
N PRO A 52 24.25 1.26 14.67
CA PRO A 52 24.16 -0.06 14.06
C PRO A 52 23.21 -0.95 14.87
N ILE A 53 22.39 -1.74 14.17
CA ILE A 53 21.50 -2.70 14.81
C ILE A 53 22.30 -3.55 15.80
N ALA A 54 21.85 -3.57 17.06
CA ALA A 54 22.53 -4.26 18.14
C ALA A 54 22.76 -5.74 17.78
N PRO A 55 23.91 -6.34 18.14
CA PRO A 55 24.28 -7.71 17.75
C PRO A 55 23.19 -8.75 18.05
N ALA A 56 22.57 -8.67 19.24
CA ALA A 56 21.51 -9.60 19.64
C ALA A 56 20.31 -9.58 18.68
N ARG A 57 19.88 -8.39 18.23
CA ARG A 57 18.77 -8.25 17.27
C ARG A 57 19.16 -8.82 15.91
N ARG A 58 20.41 -8.63 15.47
CA ARG A 58 20.92 -9.22 14.23
C ARG A 58 20.91 -10.75 14.28
N THR A 59 21.42 -11.34 15.36
CA THR A 59 21.43 -12.79 15.54
C THR A 59 20.01 -13.36 15.56
N LEU A 60 19.09 -12.71 16.26
CA LEU A 60 17.70 -13.14 16.34
C LEU A 60 16.97 -13.02 14.99
N MET A 61 17.23 -11.99 14.20
CA MET A 61 16.71 -11.91 12.82
C MET A 61 17.18 -13.10 11.98
N MET A 62 18.43 -13.53 12.12
CA MET A 62 18.99 -14.64 11.35
C MET A 62 18.42 -16.02 11.74
N SER A 63 17.76 -16.15 12.90
CA SER A 63 17.11 -17.41 13.30
C SER A 63 15.68 -17.55 12.76
N GLY A 64 15.10 -16.50 12.18
CA GLY A 64 13.75 -16.56 11.62
C GLY A 64 13.70 -17.37 10.32
N GLN A 65 12.58 -18.05 10.07
CA GLN A 65 12.34 -18.89 8.89
C GLN A 65 12.64 -18.16 7.57
N PHE A 66 12.37 -16.85 7.52
CA PHE A 66 12.54 -16.04 6.31
C PHE A 66 13.90 -15.35 6.16
N ALA A 67 14.86 -15.62 7.04
CA ALA A 67 16.20 -15.05 6.94
C ALA A 67 16.92 -15.25 5.59
N PRO A 68 16.79 -16.40 4.89
CA PRO A 68 17.39 -16.58 3.57
C PRO A 68 16.82 -15.66 2.48
N PHE A 69 15.63 -15.08 2.70
CA PHE A 69 14.92 -14.25 1.72
C PHE A 69 15.03 -12.76 2.04
N ALA A 70 16.16 -12.36 2.64
CA ALA A 70 16.42 -10.97 2.98
C ALA A 70 16.39 -10.09 1.71
N PRO A 71 15.73 -8.91 1.78
CA PRO A 71 15.77 -7.93 0.68
C PRO A 71 17.17 -7.39 0.40
N GLY A 72 17.35 -6.84 -0.80
CA GLY A 72 18.60 -6.18 -1.16
C GLY A 72 18.88 -4.95 -0.30
N ALA A 73 20.16 -4.61 -0.14
CA ALA A 73 20.56 -3.39 0.56
C ALA A 73 19.94 -2.14 -0.11
N ASN A 74 19.41 -1.22 0.70
CA ASN A 74 18.71 0.00 0.27
C ASN A 74 17.45 -0.22 -0.56
N GLU A 75 16.94 -1.45 -0.62
CA GLU A 75 15.69 -1.75 -1.30
C GLU A 75 14.50 -1.44 -0.38
N ARG A 76 13.55 -0.61 -0.86
CA ARG A 76 12.25 -0.44 -0.20
C ARG A 76 11.38 -1.67 -0.47
N ALA A 77 11.58 -2.69 0.37
CA ALA A 77 11.02 -4.03 0.25
C ALA A 77 9.54 -4.14 0.71
N TRP A 78 8.71 -3.27 0.16
CA TRP A 78 7.83 -2.31 0.82
C TRP A 78 6.79 -1.65 -0.06
N ASP A 79 5.52 -2.08 -0.06
CA ASP A 79 4.49 -1.42 -0.88
C ASP A 79 4.20 0.00 -0.41
N HIS A 80 3.99 0.88 -1.38
CA HIS A 80 3.76 2.30 -1.10
C HIS A 80 2.49 2.46 -0.26
N LEU A 81 2.43 3.46 0.63
CA LEU A 81 1.26 3.71 1.48
C LEU A 81 -0.07 3.81 0.71
N GLY A 82 0.00 4.20 -0.56
CA GLY A 82 -1.16 4.26 -1.46
C GLY A 82 -1.85 2.91 -1.68
N SER A 83 -1.10 1.79 -1.75
CA SER A 83 -1.71 0.47 -1.85
C SER A 83 -2.41 0.08 -0.54
N SER A 84 -1.79 0.38 0.61
CA SER A 84 -2.43 0.19 1.91
C SER A 84 -3.71 1.00 2.04
N TYR A 85 -3.71 2.26 1.59
CA TYR A 85 -4.91 3.11 1.61
C TYR A 85 -6.07 2.50 0.82
N VAL A 86 -5.83 2.02 -0.41
CA VAL A 86 -6.92 1.45 -1.23
C VAL A 86 -7.38 0.10 -0.68
N LEU A 87 -6.46 -0.74 -0.22
CA LEU A 87 -6.80 -2.02 0.41
C LEU A 87 -7.58 -1.81 1.71
N GLU A 88 -7.22 -0.81 2.52
CA GLU A 88 -7.94 -0.54 3.76
C GLU A 88 -9.33 0.02 3.51
N ASN A 89 -9.54 0.77 2.42
CA ASN A 89 -10.86 1.21 1.97
C ASN A 89 -11.84 0.05 1.70
N THR A 90 -11.37 -1.19 1.55
CA THR A 90 -12.22 -2.39 1.40
C THR A 90 -12.98 -2.78 2.66
N ARG A 91 -12.61 -2.22 3.83
CA ARG A 91 -12.98 -2.68 5.20
C ARG A 91 -12.38 -4.02 5.61
N GLY A 92 -11.38 -4.53 4.88
CA GLY A 92 -10.71 -5.80 5.17
C GLY A 92 -10.23 -5.93 6.63
N VAL A 93 -9.62 -4.87 7.17
CA VAL A 93 -9.11 -4.86 8.55
C VAL A 93 -10.23 -5.05 9.57
N GLN A 94 -11.34 -4.32 9.42
CA GLN A 94 -12.47 -4.38 10.37
C GLN A 94 -13.16 -5.76 10.31
N ILE A 95 -13.34 -6.30 9.11
CA ILE A 95 -13.89 -7.64 8.91
C ILE A 95 -13.00 -8.69 9.58
N PHE A 96 -11.68 -8.62 9.37
CA PHE A 96 -10.74 -9.57 9.98
C PHE A 96 -10.68 -9.43 11.51
N LYS A 97 -10.77 -8.20 12.04
CA LYS A 97 -10.87 -7.97 13.48
C LYS A 97 -12.08 -8.68 14.10
N ARG A 98 -13.24 -8.62 13.44
CA ARG A 98 -14.43 -9.36 13.89
C ARG A 98 -14.27 -10.87 13.75
N ILE A 99 -13.69 -11.36 12.66
CA ILE A 99 -13.43 -12.79 12.46
C ILE A 99 -12.57 -13.36 13.59
N VAL A 100 -11.46 -12.68 13.91
CA VAL A 100 -10.59 -13.06 15.02
C VAL A 100 -11.39 -13.13 16.32
N ARG A 101 -12.17 -12.09 16.63
CA ARG A 101 -13.02 -12.04 17.81
C ARG A 101 -14.00 -13.21 17.87
N GLU A 102 -14.66 -13.56 16.75
CA GLU A 102 -15.62 -14.66 16.68
C GLU A 102 -14.97 -16.04 16.84
N TYR A 103 -13.77 -16.25 16.30
CA TYR A 103 -13.03 -17.50 16.52
C TYR A 103 -12.51 -17.63 17.95
N ARG A 104 -12.06 -16.53 18.57
CA ARG A 104 -11.58 -16.55 19.96
C ARG A 104 -12.70 -16.66 20.99
N SER A 105 -13.89 -16.13 20.70
CA SER A 105 -15.07 -16.32 21.54
C SER A 105 -15.66 -17.73 21.40
N GLY A 106 -15.42 -18.40 20.28
CA GLY A 106 -15.86 -19.78 20.02
C GLY A 106 -17.34 -19.94 19.66
N VAL A 107 -18.04 -18.84 19.32
CA VAL A 107 -19.51 -18.84 19.25
C VAL A 107 -20.07 -18.98 17.83
N ALA A 108 -19.50 -18.32 16.83
CA ALA A 108 -20.18 -18.13 15.53
C ALA A 108 -19.55 -18.83 14.31
N LEU A 109 -18.23 -19.03 14.27
CA LEU A 109 -17.51 -19.46 13.06
C LEU A 109 -17.07 -20.94 13.05
N GLY A 110 -17.53 -21.73 14.02
CA GLY A 110 -17.15 -23.15 14.15
C GLY A 110 -15.72 -23.33 14.69
N ILE A 111 -15.18 -24.55 14.50
CA ILE A 111 -13.85 -24.94 15.02
C ILE A 111 -12.81 -24.66 13.93
N PRO A 112 -11.80 -23.81 14.18
CA PRO A 112 -10.75 -23.54 13.21
C PRO A 112 -9.79 -24.73 13.05
N SER A 113 -9.28 -24.95 11.85
CA SER A 113 -8.18 -25.88 11.61
C SER A 113 -6.87 -25.39 12.26
N PRO A 114 -5.85 -26.25 12.45
CA PRO A 114 -4.55 -25.83 12.98
C PRO A 114 -3.89 -24.72 12.16
N ALA A 115 -4.05 -24.73 10.83
CA ALA A 115 -3.55 -23.68 9.94
C ALA A 115 -4.29 -22.35 10.18
N THR A 116 -5.61 -22.39 10.37
CA THR A 116 -6.38 -21.18 10.73
C THR A 116 -6.04 -20.68 12.12
N LEU A 117 -5.75 -21.55 13.09
CA LEU A 117 -5.24 -21.13 14.40
C LEU A 117 -3.92 -20.37 14.29
N ARG A 118 -2.96 -20.87 13.50
CA ARG A 118 -1.70 -20.14 13.22
C ARG A 118 -1.97 -18.79 12.55
N TRP A 119 -2.88 -18.77 11.58
CA TRP A 119 -3.31 -17.53 10.94
C TRP A 119 -3.93 -16.53 11.91
N LEU A 120 -4.73 -17.00 12.88
CA LEU A 120 -5.34 -16.16 13.93
C LEU A 120 -4.25 -15.54 14.83
N ASP A 121 -3.28 -16.35 15.27
CA ASP A 121 -2.16 -15.87 16.09
C ASP A 121 -1.35 -14.79 15.34
N ALA A 122 -1.05 -15.02 14.06
CA ALA A 122 -0.32 -14.07 13.22
C ALA A 122 -1.12 -12.78 12.98
N THR A 123 -2.42 -12.91 12.72
CA THR A 123 -3.32 -11.78 12.52
C THR A 123 -3.42 -10.94 13.79
N GLU A 124 -3.55 -11.55 14.96
CA GLU A 124 -3.59 -10.83 16.23
C GLU A 124 -2.27 -10.10 16.54
N ALA A 125 -1.15 -10.77 16.29
CA ALA A 125 0.17 -10.16 16.44
C ALA A 125 0.35 -8.95 15.52
N LEU A 126 -0.09 -9.02 14.27
CA LEU A 126 0.04 -7.94 13.29
C LEU A 126 -0.96 -6.81 13.48
N LEU A 127 -2.23 -7.10 13.81
CA LEU A 127 -3.29 -6.09 13.89
C LEU A 127 -3.41 -5.44 15.28
N PHE A 128 -3.15 -6.20 16.36
CA PHE A 128 -3.38 -5.73 17.73
C PHE A 128 -2.10 -5.62 18.56
N GLY A 129 -0.97 -6.09 18.03
CA GLY A 129 0.28 -6.15 18.79
C GLY A 129 0.25 -7.09 19.99
N ALA A 130 -0.68 -8.05 19.98
CA ALA A 130 -0.68 -9.13 20.94
C ALA A 130 0.65 -9.89 20.84
N ALA A 131 1.33 -10.07 21.98
CA ALA A 131 2.56 -10.85 22.09
C ALA A 131 3.77 -10.40 21.24
N ASN A 132 3.81 -9.17 20.72
CA ASN A 132 5.00 -8.72 19.97
C ASN A 132 6.14 -8.33 20.93
N PRO A 133 7.29 -9.06 20.97
CA PRO A 133 8.42 -8.72 21.82
C PRO A 133 9.13 -7.43 21.37
N PHE A 134 8.83 -6.94 20.16
CA PHE A 134 9.34 -5.70 19.61
C PHE A 134 8.21 -4.66 19.55
N SER A 135 7.93 -4.03 20.69
CA SER A 135 6.85 -3.04 20.84
C SER A 135 6.99 -1.80 19.95
N GLY A 136 8.19 -1.48 19.46
CA GLY A 136 8.45 -0.29 18.65
C GLY A 136 7.99 -0.36 17.18
N TRP A 137 7.41 -1.48 16.73
CA TRP A 137 7.12 -1.76 15.31
C TRP A 137 5.67 -1.61 14.93
N LEU A 138 4.82 -1.97 15.86
CA LEU A 138 3.41 -1.73 15.71
C LEU A 138 3.19 -0.37 16.33
N SER A 139 2.72 0.58 15.53
CA SER A 139 2.32 1.88 16.07
C SER A 139 1.13 1.78 17.04
N THR A 140 0.74 0.56 17.43
CA THR A 140 -0.15 0.23 18.54
C THR A 140 0.67 0.19 19.83
N SER A 141 1.13 1.35 20.30
CA SER A 141 1.55 1.41 21.70
C SER A 141 0.31 1.20 22.58
N PRO A 142 0.36 0.42 23.68
CA PRO A 142 -0.72 0.37 24.67
C PRO A 142 -1.08 1.77 25.21
N THR A 143 -0.14 2.72 25.13
CA THR A 143 -0.32 4.11 25.54
C THR A 143 -0.88 5.04 24.46
N GLY A 144 -1.08 4.58 23.22
CA GLY A 144 -1.49 5.47 22.13
C GLY A 144 -2.03 4.76 20.90
N ALA A 145 -3.34 4.93 20.70
CA ALA A 145 -4.10 4.75 19.46
C ALA A 145 -4.22 3.32 18.88
N ASP A 146 -5.46 2.93 18.57
CA ASP A 146 -5.78 1.81 17.69
C ASP A 146 -4.92 1.92 16.40
N GLY A 147 -4.35 0.80 15.94
CA GLY A 147 -3.48 0.77 14.76
C GLY A 147 -4.18 1.31 13.50
N GLU A 148 -5.51 1.20 13.44
CA GLU A 148 -6.31 1.85 12.40
C GLU A 148 -6.18 3.38 12.43
N MET A 149 -6.20 4.00 13.62
CA MET A 149 -6.11 5.45 13.77
C MET A 149 -4.73 5.98 13.35
N VAL A 150 -3.67 5.22 13.62
CA VAL A 150 -2.34 5.55 13.11
C VAL A 150 -2.33 5.54 11.59
N ARG A 151 -2.83 4.48 10.96
CA ARG A 151 -2.84 4.40 9.49
C ARG A 151 -3.67 5.51 8.86
N ARG A 152 -4.84 5.83 9.44
CA ARG A 152 -5.64 6.99 9.03
C ARG A 152 -4.89 8.31 9.14
N ARG A 153 -4.13 8.51 10.23
CA ARG A 153 -3.24 9.67 10.37
C ARG A 153 -2.19 9.71 9.27
N SER A 154 -1.55 8.58 8.94
CA SER A 154 -0.55 8.50 7.87
C SER A 154 -1.16 8.81 6.50
N TYR A 155 -2.38 8.31 6.22
CA TYR A 155 -3.12 8.61 4.98
C TYR A 155 -3.46 10.11 4.88
N TRP A 156 -3.91 10.70 5.99
CA TRP A 156 -4.18 12.13 6.06
C TRP A 156 -2.91 12.95 5.83
N GLN A 157 -1.79 12.58 6.47
CA GLN A 157 -0.53 13.30 6.32
C GLN A 157 0.02 13.23 4.88
N LEU A 158 0.01 12.05 4.26
CA LEU A 158 0.64 11.87 2.94
C LEU A 158 -0.27 12.27 1.77
N PHE A 159 -1.59 12.05 1.86
CA PHE A 159 -2.52 12.25 0.75
C PHE A 159 -3.63 13.27 1.06
N GLY A 160 -3.81 13.69 2.32
CA GLY A 160 -4.97 14.49 2.73
C GLY A 160 -6.30 13.75 2.59
N LEU A 161 -6.27 12.41 2.66
CA LEU A 161 -7.43 11.53 2.47
C LEU A 161 -7.85 10.86 3.78
N ASP A 162 -9.15 10.64 3.94
CA ASP A 162 -9.73 9.78 4.97
C ASP A 162 -10.31 8.51 4.32
N LEU A 163 -10.54 7.46 5.10
CA LEU A 163 -11.21 6.26 4.57
C LEU A 163 -12.70 6.54 4.37
N ALA A 164 -13.31 5.86 3.41
CA ALA A 164 -14.73 6.02 3.05
C ALA A 164 -15.72 5.55 4.14
N PHE A 165 -15.22 5.07 5.29
CA PHE A 165 -16.02 4.54 6.39
C PHE A 165 -15.49 4.96 7.77
N GLY A 166 -16.36 4.87 8.77
CA GLY A 166 -16.07 5.15 10.17
C GLY A 166 -15.28 4.05 10.89
N THR A 167 -15.34 4.01 12.22
CA THR A 167 -14.79 2.91 13.01
C THR A 167 -15.62 1.63 12.87
N ASP A 168 -15.28 0.58 13.62
CA ASP A 168 -15.99 -0.70 13.60
C ASP A 168 -17.51 -0.54 13.87
N ASP A 169 -17.90 0.42 14.70
CA ASP A 169 -19.30 0.76 14.98
C ASP A 169 -19.88 1.82 14.02
N ASN A 170 -19.21 2.06 12.88
CA ASN A 170 -19.49 3.16 11.94
C ASN A 170 -19.46 4.57 12.57
N ARG A 171 -18.82 4.75 13.73
CA ARG A 171 -18.68 6.09 14.33
C ARG A 171 -17.60 6.89 13.58
N PRO A 172 -17.67 8.24 13.57
CA PRO A 172 -16.58 9.04 13.04
C PRO A 172 -15.25 8.70 13.73
N PRO A 173 -14.16 8.49 12.98
CA PRO A 173 -12.85 8.19 13.55
C PRO A 173 -12.30 9.42 14.27
N VAL A 174 -11.61 9.20 15.39
CA VAL A 174 -10.97 10.26 16.18
C VAL A 174 -9.46 10.06 16.17
N TYR A 175 -8.75 10.95 15.49
CA TYR A 175 -7.29 10.97 15.41
C TYR A 175 -6.80 12.39 15.10
N ASP A 176 -5.53 12.66 15.41
CA ASP A 176 -4.93 13.98 15.19
C ASP A 176 -4.71 14.24 13.71
N LYS A 177 -5.51 15.15 13.15
CA LYS A 177 -5.35 15.66 11.78
C LYS A 177 -4.33 16.79 11.78
N GLY A 178 -3.10 16.47 11.39
CA GLY A 178 -2.06 17.48 11.20
C GLY A 178 -2.48 18.56 10.20
N THR A 179 -2.15 19.82 10.48
CA THR A 179 -2.44 20.97 9.62
C THR A 179 -1.65 20.93 8.31
N ALA A 180 -0.49 20.29 8.32
CA ALA A 180 0.39 20.16 7.17
C ALA A 180 0.13 18.83 6.43
N ALA A 181 -1.05 18.69 5.83
CA ALA A 181 -1.45 17.54 4.99
C ALA A 181 -1.42 17.90 3.49
N ASN A 182 -1.23 16.90 2.63
CA ASN A 182 -1.22 17.08 1.17
C ASN A 182 -2.65 17.07 0.58
N THR A 183 -3.53 17.96 1.03
CA THR A 183 -4.95 18.00 0.59
C THR A 183 -5.14 18.22 -0.91
N GLY A 184 -4.15 18.78 -1.61
CA GLY A 184 -4.16 18.93 -3.07
C GLY A 184 -3.76 17.69 -3.86
N PHE A 185 -3.30 16.61 -3.21
CA PHE A 185 -2.77 15.42 -3.87
C PHE A 185 -3.74 14.83 -4.90
N VAL A 186 -5.00 14.63 -4.50
CA VAL A 186 -6.02 14.01 -5.37
C VAL A 186 -6.22 14.80 -6.66
N GLY A 187 -6.27 16.12 -6.58
CA GLY A 187 -6.48 16.96 -7.77
C GLY A 187 -5.33 16.84 -8.76
N VAL A 188 -4.09 16.89 -8.28
CA VAL A 188 -2.90 16.72 -9.13
C VAL A 188 -2.79 15.29 -9.66
N PHE A 189 -3.14 14.30 -8.85
CA PHE A 189 -3.10 12.89 -9.24
C PHE A 189 -4.14 12.56 -10.31
N GLU A 190 -5.39 12.98 -10.13
CA GLU A 190 -6.45 12.80 -11.13
C GLU A 190 -6.13 13.51 -12.45
N GLU A 191 -5.51 14.70 -12.38
CA GLU A 191 -5.02 15.42 -13.56
C GLU A 191 -3.91 14.64 -14.29
N LEU A 192 -2.96 14.05 -13.55
CA LEU A 192 -1.95 13.17 -14.15
C LEU A 192 -2.59 11.95 -14.83
N LEU A 193 -3.56 11.30 -14.17
CA LEU A 193 -4.25 10.14 -14.74
C LEU A 193 -4.99 10.49 -16.03
N PHE A 194 -5.59 11.68 -16.12
CA PHE A 194 -6.22 12.18 -17.33
C PHE A 194 -5.19 12.36 -18.47
N GLU A 195 -4.08 13.05 -18.21
CA GLU A 195 -3.04 13.28 -19.24
C GLU A 195 -2.38 11.96 -19.71
N LEU A 196 -2.16 11.02 -18.79
CA LEU A 196 -1.69 9.68 -19.14
C LEU A 196 -2.70 8.93 -20.01
N TRP A 197 -4.00 9.05 -19.73
CA TRP A 197 -5.04 8.44 -20.58
C TRP A 197 -5.02 9.00 -22.00
N GLN A 198 -4.85 10.32 -22.17
CA GLN A 198 -4.71 10.95 -23.48
C GLN A 198 -3.47 10.41 -24.21
N ALA A 199 -2.32 10.36 -23.53
CA ALA A 199 -1.09 9.82 -24.11
C ALA A 199 -1.23 8.35 -24.54
N ILE A 200 -1.84 7.50 -23.70
CA ILE A 200 -2.11 6.09 -24.03
C ILE A 200 -3.02 5.97 -25.27
N THR A 201 -4.04 6.82 -25.36
CA THR A 201 -4.98 6.82 -26.49
C THR A 201 -4.27 7.24 -27.77
N ASN A 202 -3.45 8.28 -27.70
CA ASN A 202 -2.67 8.78 -28.84
C ASN A 202 -1.62 7.81 -29.35
N LEU A 203 -0.99 7.01 -28.49
CA LEU A 203 -0.08 5.95 -28.93
C LEU A 203 -0.74 4.92 -29.86
N LYS A 204 -2.05 4.72 -29.74
CA LYS A 204 -2.83 3.81 -30.59
C LYS A 204 -3.37 4.51 -31.84
N ASN A 205 -3.31 5.84 -31.89
CA ASN A 205 -3.75 6.64 -33.03
C ASN A 205 -2.61 6.72 -34.06
N PHE A 206 -2.77 6.02 -35.18
CA PHE A 206 -1.82 6.08 -36.30
C PHE A 206 -2.11 7.24 -37.28
N SER A 207 -3.22 7.94 -37.08
CA SER A 207 -3.65 9.10 -37.87
C SER A 207 -4.28 10.15 -36.95
N GLY A 208 -4.00 11.43 -37.22
CA GLY A 208 -4.46 12.56 -36.39
C GLY A 208 -3.31 13.31 -35.71
N VAL A 209 -3.64 14.46 -35.10
CA VAL A 209 -2.68 15.29 -34.35
C VAL A 209 -2.39 14.62 -33.01
N ASN A 210 -1.12 14.43 -32.67
CA ASN A 210 -0.72 13.95 -31.34
C ASN A 210 -1.03 15.04 -30.31
N SER A 211 -2.06 14.83 -29.50
CA SER A 211 -2.45 15.75 -28.42
C SER A 211 -1.78 15.46 -27.08
N SER A 212 -0.79 14.55 -27.04
CA SER A 212 -0.08 14.20 -25.80
C SER A 212 0.84 15.35 -25.40
N ASP A 213 0.73 15.79 -24.15
CA ASP A 213 1.53 16.88 -23.59
C ASP A 213 2.54 16.30 -22.58
N ASP A 214 3.70 15.86 -23.10
CA ASP A 214 4.77 15.26 -22.29
C ASP A 214 5.34 16.26 -21.26
N ASP A 215 5.33 17.57 -21.56
CA ASP A 215 5.76 18.63 -20.64
C ASP A 215 4.81 18.71 -19.44
N ARG A 216 3.50 18.62 -19.68
CA ARG A 216 2.51 18.64 -18.61
C ARG A 216 2.55 17.38 -17.76
N ILE A 217 2.70 16.20 -18.37
CA ILE A 217 2.88 14.93 -17.64
C ILE A 217 4.10 15.02 -16.71
N PHE A 218 5.21 15.56 -17.20
CA PHE A 218 6.41 15.79 -16.39
C PHE A 218 6.13 16.73 -15.22
N ARG A 219 5.53 17.91 -15.46
CA ARG A 219 5.23 18.89 -14.39
C ARG A 219 4.28 18.33 -13.32
N LEU A 220 3.29 17.54 -13.71
CA LEU A 220 2.37 16.88 -12.77
C LEU A 220 3.09 15.82 -11.93
N THR A 221 3.97 15.05 -12.57
CA THR A 221 4.78 14.02 -11.91
C THR A 221 5.78 14.66 -10.94
N GLU A 222 6.43 15.75 -11.33
CA GLU A 222 7.33 16.52 -10.47
C GLU A 222 6.58 17.11 -9.26
N ALA A 223 5.39 17.70 -9.47
CA ALA A 223 4.57 18.22 -8.39
C ALA A 223 4.18 17.12 -7.38
N LEU A 224 3.76 15.94 -7.85
CA LEU A 224 3.45 14.80 -6.99
C LEU A 224 4.68 14.28 -6.25
N MET A 225 5.82 14.19 -6.94
CA MET A 225 7.09 13.79 -6.33
C MET A 225 7.45 14.72 -5.17
N PHE A 226 7.36 16.04 -5.35
CA PHE A 226 7.63 17.00 -4.29
C PHE A 226 6.63 16.88 -3.13
N MET A 227 5.33 16.74 -3.41
CA MET A 227 4.31 16.55 -2.35
C MET A 227 4.62 15.31 -1.51
N LEU A 228 4.93 14.19 -2.14
CA LEU A 228 5.18 12.91 -1.46
C LEU A 228 6.51 12.93 -0.69
N ARG A 229 7.59 13.42 -1.30
CA ARG A 229 8.92 13.50 -0.66
C ARG A 229 8.97 14.50 0.49
N ALA A 230 8.30 15.65 0.37
CA ALA A 230 8.29 16.68 1.42
C ALA A 230 7.70 16.16 2.76
N ARG A 231 6.87 15.12 2.74
CA ARG A 231 6.32 14.49 3.94
C ARG A 231 7.19 13.37 4.51
N ARG A 232 8.17 12.90 3.74
CA ARG A 232 9.12 11.85 4.12
C ARG A 232 10.48 12.40 4.52
N GLN A 233 10.79 13.65 4.18
CA GLN A 233 12.04 14.30 4.53
C GLN A 233 11.80 15.27 5.70
N GLY A 234 12.25 14.89 6.89
CA GLY A 234 12.18 15.73 8.09
C GLY A 234 13.27 16.81 8.15
N PRO A 235 13.10 17.91 8.93
CA PRO A 235 14.07 19.02 9.03
C PRO A 235 15.45 18.62 9.59
N LEU A 236 15.46 17.54 10.36
CA LEU A 236 16.60 16.67 10.57
C LEU A 236 16.01 15.29 10.24
N ASN A 237 16.63 14.51 9.37
CA ASN A 237 17.15 13.14 9.60
C ASN A 237 16.44 12.17 10.59
N THR A 238 15.27 12.49 11.09
CA THR A 238 14.59 11.93 12.26
C THR A 238 13.07 12.03 12.11
N ALA A 239 12.52 13.11 11.52
CA ALA A 239 11.08 13.21 11.28
C ALA A 239 10.58 12.47 10.02
N GLY A 240 11.49 12.01 9.16
CA GLY A 240 11.17 11.16 8.00
C GLY A 240 10.99 9.67 8.32
N THR A 241 11.58 9.22 9.44
CA THR A 241 11.60 7.79 9.79
C THR A 241 10.26 7.31 10.34
N VAL A 242 9.47 8.17 10.98
CA VAL A 242 8.17 7.77 11.57
C VAL A 242 7.17 7.39 10.48
N LEU A 243 6.97 8.23 9.46
CA LEU A 243 6.03 7.94 8.37
C LEU A 243 6.45 6.70 7.55
N LEU A 244 7.76 6.50 7.34
CA LEU A 244 8.27 5.32 6.65
C LEU A 244 8.05 4.03 7.47
N ARG A 245 8.19 4.11 8.80
CA ARG A 245 7.85 2.98 9.69
C ARG A 245 6.36 2.68 9.68
N GLU A 246 5.52 3.71 9.79
CA GLU A 246 4.06 3.57 9.72
C GLU A 246 3.63 2.98 8.38
N GLU A 247 4.27 3.37 7.28
CA GLU A 247 4.03 2.78 5.98
C GLU A 247 4.42 1.30 5.92
N LEU A 248 5.61 0.94 6.43
CA LEU A 248 6.02 -0.47 6.45
C LEU A 248 5.03 -1.31 7.27
N ALA A 249 4.56 -0.79 8.42
CA ALA A 249 3.53 -1.44 9.23
C ALA A 249 2.20 -1.57 8.47
N ALA A 250 1.74 -0.50 7.80
CA ALA A 250 0.53 -0.54 6.98
C ALA A 250 0.66 -1.51 5.80
N ALA A 251 1.78 -1.51 5.08
CA ALA A 251 2.06 -2.41 3.97
C ALA A 251 2.16 -3.87 4.43
N THR A 252 2.53 -4.11 5.68
CA THR A 252 2.56 -5.44 6.30
C THR A 252 1.17 -5.93 6.62
N VAL A 253 0.38 -5.16 7.37
CA VAL A 253 -0.99 -5.52 7.76
C VAL A 253 -1.87 -5.69 6.52
N LEU A 254 -1.86 -4.73 5.60
CA LEU A 254 -2.71 -4.79 4.42
C LEU A 254 -2.19 -5.83 3.41
N GLY A 255 -0.87 -6.05 3.35
CA GLY A 255 -0.30 -7.14 2.56
C GLY A 255 -0.67 -8.52 3.10
N TRP A 256 -0.79 -8.68 4.43
CA TRP A 256 -1.28 -9.91 5.07
C TRP A 256 -2.75 -10.19 4.72
N ILE A 257 -3.59 -9.16 4.74
CA ILE A 257 -5.01 -9.26 4.35
C ILE A 257 -5.14 -9.62 2.87
N ASP A 258 -4.41 -8.91 2.01
CA ASP A 258 -4.40 -9.18 0.57
C ASP A 258 -3.92 -10.60 0.27
N LEU A 259 -2.84 -11.06 0.93
CA LEU A 259 -2.35 -12.44 0.80
C LEU A 259 -3.41 -13.46 1.22
N THR A 260 -4.06 -13.25 2.39
CA THR A 260 -5.11 -14.14 2.91
C THR A 260 -6.27 -14.28 1.92
N LEU A 261 -6.60 -13.19 1.22
CA LEU A 261 -7.68 -13.12 0.24
C LEU A 261 -7.23 -13.38 -1.19
N SER A 262 -5.93 -13.58 -1.46
CA SER A 262 -5.42 -13.79 -2.81
C SER A 262 -5.77 -15.18 -3.36
N SER A 263 -6.00 -16.15 -2.48
CA SER A 263 -6.40 -17.53 -2.78
C SER A 263 -7.45 -18.04 -1.79
N ASN A 264 -7.90 -19.28 -1.96
CA ASN A 264 -8.72 -19.97 -0.95
C ASN A 264 -7.82 -20.46 0.20
N SER A 265 -7.39 -19.53 1.05
CA SER A 265 -6.59 -19.81 2.26
C SER A 265 -7.36 -20.68 3.27
N SER A 266 -6.65 -21.23 4.25
CA SER A 266 -7.25 -22.02 5.35
C SER A 266 -8.41 -21.31 6.02
N LEU A 267 -8.26 -20.01 6.31
CA LEU A 267 -9.33 -19.18 6.86
C LEU A 267 -10.57 -19.17 5.96
N VAL A 268 -10.38 -18.91 4.66
CA VAL A 268 -11.47 -18.80 3.69
C VAL A 268 -12.19 -20.15 3.55
N MET A 269 -11.44 -21.25 3.60
CA MET A 269 -11.98 -22.60 3.53
C MET A 269 -12.78 -22.94 4.79
N ASP A 270 -12.21 -22.71 5.98
CA ASP A 270 -12.83 -23.01 7.27
C ASP A 270 -14.09 -22.17 7.53
N ALA A 271 -14.09 -20.90 7.13
CA ALA A 271 -15.25 -20.03 7.23
C ALA A 271 -16.33 -20.33 6.16
N GLY A 272 -16.04 -21.20 5.18
CA GLY A 272 -16.92 -21.47 4.05
C GLY A 272 -17.19 -20.22 3.21
N ALA A 273 -16.15 -19.42 2.93
CA ALA A 273 -16.23 -18.12 2.28
C ALA A 273 -15.51 -18.07 0.92
N GLN A 274 -15.31 -19.23 0.28
CA GLN A 274 -14.63 -19.36 -1.01
C GLN A 274 -15.32 -18.51 -2.09
N ALA A 275 -14.50 -17.94 -2.98
CA ALA A 275 -14.97 -17.24 -4.18
C ALA A 275 -13.86 -17.24 -5.24
N THR A 276 -14.18 -16.77 -6.46
CA THR A 276 -13.22 -16.64 -7.56
C THR A 276 -12.34 -15.39 -7.47
N SER A 277 -12.73 -14.39 -6.67
CA SER A 277 -12.00 -13.12 -6.51
C SER A 277 -11.75 -12.78 -5.04
N ALA A 278 -10.74 -11.95 -4.78
CA ALA A 278 -10.42 -11.46 -3.43
C ALA A 278 -11.58 -10.67 -2.81
N ALA A 279 -12.22 -9.81 -3.62
CA ALA A 279 -13.40 -9.06 -3.20
C ALA A 279 -14.59 -9.97 -2.86
N GLY A 280 -14.80 -11.03 -3.65
CA GLY A 280 -15.85 -12.03 -3.36
C GLY A 280 -15.59 -12.76 -2.04
N ARG A 281 -14.35 -13.19 -1.81
CA ARG A 281 -13.93 -13.82 -0.54
C ARG A 281 -14.14 -12.87 0.65
N LEU A 282 -13.75 -11.60 0.50
CA LEU A 282 -13.97 -10.59 1.54
C LEU A 282 -15.46 -10.35 1.83
N SER A 283 -16.29 -10.26 0.79
CA SER A 283 -17.73 -10.08 0.94
C SER A 283 -18.37 -11.27 1.67
N ASN A 284 -17.99 -12.50 1.31
CA ASN A 284 -18.48 -13.71 1.97
C ASN A 284 -18.05 -13.77 3.44
N LEU A 285 -16.79 -13.45 3.73
CA LEU A 285 -16.30 -13.35 5.10
C LEU A 285 -17.02 -12.25 5.90
N GLY A 286 -17.23 -11.08 5.28
CA GLY A 286 -17.98 -9.98 5.88
C GLY A 286 -19.41 -10.36 6.26
N ALA A 287 -20.08 -11.15 5.40
CA ALA A 287 -21.42 -11.67 5.67
C ALA A 287 -21.46 -12.59 6.91
N LYS A 288 -20.39 -13.36 7.18
CA LYS A 288 -20.29 -14.23 8.36
C LYS A 288 -20.21 -13.45 9.67
N VAL A 289 -19.65 -12.23 9.64
CA VAL A 289 -19.44 -11.39 10.83
C VAL A 289 -20.34 -10.15 10.88
N GLY A 290 -21.35 -10.10 10.01
CA GLY A 290 -22.33 -9.01 9.96
C GLY A 290 -21.74 -7.64 9.59
N LEU A 291 -20.62 -7.61 8.86
CA LEU A 291 -20.00 -6.37 8.37
C LEU A 291 -19.75 -6.46 6.87
N ALA A 292 -20.53 -5.72 6.09
CA ALA A 292 -20.36 -5.68 4.65
C ALA A 292 -19.02 -5.05 4.25
N ALA A 293 -18.36 -5.68 3.27
CA ALA A 293 -17.22 -5.10 2.58
C ALA A 293 -17.63 -3.84 1.79
N HIS A 294 -16.66 -3.01 1.43
CA HIS A 294 -16.93 -1.84 0.61
C HIS A 294 -17.48 -2.26 -0.77
N SER A 295 -18.50 -1.55 -1.29
CA SER A 295 -19.16 -1.89 -2.56
C SER A 295 -18.22 -1.86 -3.77
N ARG A 296 -17.12 -1.09 -3.68
CA ARG A 296 -16.06 -0.98 -4.69
C ARG A 296 -14.84 -1.86 -4.41
N SER A 297 -14.95 -2.88 -3.55
CA SER A 297 -13.79 -3.69 -3.14
C SER A 297 -13.05 -4.33 -4.31
N THR A 298 -13.75 -4.74 -5.38
CA THR A 298 -13.13 -5.31 -6.59
C THR A 298 -12.08 -4.36 -7.18
N SER A 299 -12.46 -3.12 -7.49
CA SER A 299 -11.53 -2.13 -8.04
C SER A 299 -10.41 -1.74 -7.08
N LEU A 300 -10.69 -1.72 -5.77
CA LEU A 300 -9.69 -1.41 -4.76
C LEU A 300 -8.59 -2.49 -4.69
N PHE A 301 -8.95 -3.78 -4.72
CA PHE A 301 -7.98 -4.88 -4.80
C PHE A 301 -7.21 -4.86 -6.12
N GLU A 302 -7.92 -4.69 -7.23
CA GLU A 302 -7.35 -4.73 -8.58
C GLU A 302 -6.36 -3.59 -8.88
N MET A 303 -6.48 -2.47 -8.16
CA MET A 303 -5.61 -1.31 -8.29
C MET A 303 -4.39 -1.34 -7.36
N ALA A 304 -4.46 -2.03 -6.23
CA ALA A 304 -3.52 -1.87 -5.12
C ALA A 304 -2.04 -2.02 -5.52
N ALA A 305 -1.70 -3.13 -6.19
CA ALA A 305 -0.33 -3.41 -6.60
C ALA A 305 0.17 -2.39 -7.65
N GLU A 306 -0.68 -1.99 -8.58
CA GLU A 306 -0.30 -1.07 -9.65
C GLU A 306 -0.16 0.37 -9.16
N LEU A 307 -1.01 0.79 -8.25
CA LEU A 307 -0.88 2.07 -7.58
C LEU A 307 0.42 2.16 -6.77
N SER A 308 0.82 1.08 -6.10
CA SER A 308 2.11 1.01 -5.41
C SER A 308 3.28 1.28 -6.37
N LYS A 309 3.29 0.62 -7.53
CA LYS A 309 4.35 0.79 -8.54
C LYS A 309 4.37 2.21 -9.09
N ILE A 310 3.23 2.75 -9.51
CA ILE A 310 3.14 4.11 -10.08
C ILE A 310 3.62 5.16 -9.08
N LEU A 311 3.14 5.11 -7.84
CA LEU A 311 3.54 6.09 -6.83
C LEU A 311 5.04 5.98 -6.50
N ARG A 312 5.62 4.76 -6.46
CA ARG A 312 7.06 4.62 -6.28
C ARG A 312 7.89 5.16 -7.45
N VAL A 313 7.43 5.01 -8.68
CA VAL A 313 8.12 5.54 -9.88
C VAL A 313 8.06 7.07 -9.89
N ILE A 314 6.93 7.65 -9.49
CA ILE A 314 6.82 9.09 -9.30
C ILE A 314 7.77 9.55 -8.18
N GLU A 315 7.76 8.86 -7.04
CA GLU A 315 8.64 9.18 -5.90
C GLU A 315 10.13 8.95 -6.18
N SER A 316 10.51 8.09 -7.12
CA SER A 316 11.92 7.84 -7.44
C SER A 316 12.54 8.98 -8.25
N GLY A 317 11.72 9.79 -8.92
CA GLY A 317 12.19 10.88 -9.78
C GLY A 317 12.82 10.38 -11.08
N VAL A 318 12.49 9.15 -11.51
CA VAL A 318 12.96 8.57 -12.77
C VAL A 318 12.45 9.36 -13.98
N VAL A 319 11.27 9.98 -13.87
CA VAL A 319 10.77 10.95 -14.86
C VAL A 319 11.40 12.32 -14.55
N SER A 320 12.66 12.49 -14.94
CA SER A 320 13.45 13.70 -14.65
C SER A 320 13.31 14.83 -15.67
N GLY A 321 12.58 14.57 -16.75
CA GLY A 321 12.33 15.52 -17.84
C GLY A 321 11.18 15.05 -18.74
N PRO A 322 10.63 15.94 -19.59
CA PRO A 322 9.54 15.61 -20.52
C PRO A 322 9.84 14.40 -21.42
N GLU A 323 11.08 14.25 -21.84
CA GLU A 323 11.56 13.14 -22.67
C GLU A 323 11.45 11.76 -21.98
N TYR A 324 11.29 11.73 -20.65
CA TYR A 324 11.10 10.50 -19.88
C TYR A 324 9.63 10.23 -19.50
N SER A 325 8.69 11.12 -19.87
CA SER A 325 7.26 10.94 -19.59
C SER A 325 6.69 9.64 -20.15
N TYR A 326 7.26 9.13 -21.26
CA TYR A 326 6.87 7.86 -21.87
C TYR A 326 6.94 6.66 -20.92
N ILE A 327 7.76 6.74 -19.87
CA ILE A 327 7.92 5.68 -18.86
C ILE A 327 6.57 5.36 -18.20
N LEU A 328 5.68 6.33 -18.08
CA LEU A 328 4.38 6.16 -17.41
C LEU A 328 3.26 5.68 -18.32
N TYR A 329 3.38 5.79 -19.65
CA TYR A 329 2.26 5.51 -20.56
C TYR A 329 2.56 4.54 -21.70
N ARG A 330 3.83 4.21 -22.00
CA ARG A 330 4.18 3.18 -22.99
C ARG A 330 4.16 1.77 -22.41
N GLU A 331 3.82 0.80 -23.24
CA GLU A 331 3.93 -0.63 -22.92
C GLU A 331 5.29 -1.20 -23.30
N THR A 332 5.93 -0.65 -24.32
CA THR A 332 7.25 -1.04 -24.78
C THR A 332 8.22 0.13 -24.66
N PRO A 333 9.39 -0.07 -24.03
CA PRO A 333 10.38 0.99 -23.93
C PRO A 333 11.00 1.27 -25.32
N PRO A 334 11.27 2.54 -25.65
CA PRO A 334 12.06 2.88 -26.83
C PRO A 334 13.53 2.46 -26.70
N VAL A 335 14.03 2.29 -25.47
CA VAL A 335 15.41 1.90 -25.16
C VAL A 335 15.41 0.55 -24.41
N PRO A 336 16.14 -0.47 -24.91
CA PRO A 336 16.26 -1.74 -24.20
C PRO A 336 16.77 -1.58 -22.76
N GLY A 337 16.19 -2.33 -21.82
CA GLY A 337 16.60 -2.31 -20.42
C GLY A 337 15.91 -1.24 -19.55
N VAL A 338 15.13 -0.33 -20.13
CA VAL A 338 14.31 0.61 -19.35
C VAL A 338 12.96 -0.03 -19.03
N LYS A 339 12.59 -0.06 -17.75
CA LYS A 339 11.26 -0.51 -17.33
C LYS A 339 10.24 0.61 -17.54
N VAL A 340 9.13 0.28 -18.20
CA VAL A 340 7.98 1.17 -18.41
C VAL A 340 6.77 0.65 -17.62
N TYR A 341 5.80 1.54 -17.40
CA TYR A 341 4.68 1.34 -16.49
C TYR A 341 3.31 1.67 -17.13
N GLY A 342 3.21 1.65 -18.47
CA GLY A 342 1.98 2.01 -19.17
C GLY A 342 0.82 1.04 -18.92
N ALA A 343 1.09 -0.25 -18.72
CA ALA A 343 0.07 -1.23 -18.38
C ALA A 343 -0.49 -0.98 -16.97
N GLU A 344 0.41 -0.70 -16.02
CA GLU A 344 0.11 -0.35 -14.64
C GLU A 344 -0.69 0.96 -14.56
N ALA A 345 -0.27 2.00 -15.28
CA ALA A 345 -0.98 3.27 -15.34
C ALA A 345 -2.39 3.10 -15.89
N ARG A 346 -2.57 2.33 -16.98
CA ARG A 346 -3.90 2.04 -17.54
C ARG A 346 -4.83 1.35 -16.54
N ARG A 347 -4.30 0.39 -15.77
CA ARG A 347 -5.06 -0.30 -14.73
C ARG A 347 -5.48 0.66 -13.63
N VAL A 348 -4.55 1.49 -13.14
CA VAL A 348 -4.84 2.52 -12.12
C VAL A 348 -5.92 3.50 -12.63
N ILE A 349 -5.83 4.00 -13.87
CA ILE A 349 -6.84 4.91 -14.44
C ILE A 349 -8.23 4.26 -14.43
N THR A 350 -8.33 3.00 -14.86
CA THR A 350 -9.61 2.30 -14.97
C THR A 350 -10.21 2.02 -13.60
N GLU A 351 -9.41 1.49 -12.67
CA GLU A 351 -9.90 1.14 -11.34
C GLU A 351 -10.13 2.35 -10.44
N TRP A 352 -9.33 3.42 -10.56
CA TRP A 352 -9.56 4.67 -9.82
C TRP A 352 -10.89 5.30 -10.24
N ALA A 353 -11.19 5.32 -11.55
CA ALA A 353 -12.47 5.84 -12.05
C ALA A 353 -13.65 5.02 -11.51
N ALA A 354 -13.53 3.69 -11.51
CA ALA A 354 -14.55 2.79 -10.97
C ALA A 354 -14.72 2.92 -9.45
N ALA A 355 -13.63 3.14 -8.70
CA ALA A 355 -13.65 3.27 -7.25
C ALA A 355 -14.20 4.63 -6.79
N THR A 356 -13.82 5.72 -7.45
CA THR A 356 -14.25 7.09 -7.12
C THR A 356 -15.59 7.47 -7.74
N GLY A 357 -16.02 6.78 -8.79
CA GLY A 357 -17.21 7.13 -9.58
C GLY A 357 -17.04 8.39 -10.43
N LYS A 358 -15.83 8.95 -10.53
CA LYS A 358 -15.52 10.09 -11.39
C LYS A 358 -15.11 9.62 -12.78
N ASP A 359 -15.56 10.34 -13.80
CA ASP A 359 -15.07 10.14 -15.15
C ASP A 359 -13.72 10.84 -15.32
N ILE A 360 -12.64 10.08 -15.18
CA ILE A 360 -11.26 10.56 -15.42
C ILE A 360 -10.95 10.58 -16.92
N LYS A 361 -11.77 9.94 -17.76
CA LYS A 361 -11.52 9.82 -19.20
C LYS A 361 -12.16 10.97 -19.98
N ALA A 362 -13.23 11.54 -19.45
CA ALA A 362 -13.85 12.77 -19.92
C ALA A 362 -13.45 13.98 -19.07
N ARG A 363 -13.24 15.12 -19.72
CA ARG A 363 -12.63 16.30 -19.09
C ARG A 363 -13.63 17.22 -18.39
N GLY A 364 -13.25 17.71 -17.20
CA GLY A 364 -13.71 18.98 -16.59
C GLY A 364 -12.65 20.10 -16.71
N LYS A 365 -12.81 21.27 -16.06
CA LYS A 365 -11.79 22.34 -16.11
C LYS A 365 -10.42 21.83 -15.59
N PRO A 366 -9.29 22.19 -16.24
CA PRO A 366 -7.97 21.70 -15.89
C PRO A 366 -7.47 22.30 -14.57
N VAL A 367 -6.71 21.53 -13.79
CA VAL A 367 -6.09 22.01 -12.54
C VAL A 367 -4.90 22.93 -12.86
N GLU A 368 -4.93 24.17 -12.37
CA GLU A 368 -3.78 25.08 -12.47
C GLU A 368 -2.64 24.62 -11.56
N THR A 369 -1.56 24.11 -12.16
CA THR A 369 -0.35 23.67 -11.43
C THR A 369 0.66 24.79 -11.20
N ALA A 370 0.48 25.95 -11.83
CA ALA A 370 1.38 27.09 -11.69
C ALA A 370 0.96 27.99 -10.51
N ARG A 371 1.85 28.15 -9.52
CA ARG A 371 1.79 29.30 -8.62
C ARG A 371 2.13 30.53 -9.47
N ARG A 372 1.11 31.23 -10.00
CA ARG A 372 1.31 32.56 -10.58
C ARG A 372 1.99 33.39 -9.49
N ALA A 373 3.24 33.79 -9.72
CA ALA A 373 3.89 34.79 -8.89
C ALA A 373 2.96 36.01 -8.89
N ARG A 374 2.28 36.26 -7.77
CA ARG A 374 1.51 37.48 -7.58
C ARG A 374 2.56 38.57 -7.56
N LEU A 375 2.75 39.25 -8.69
CA LEU A 375 3.41 40.55 -8.71
C LEU A 375 2.58 41.44 -7.79
N VAL A 376 3.04 41.59 -6.55
CA VAL A 376 2.56 42.62 -5.65
C VAL A 376 3.04 43.92 -6.28
N ALA A 377 2.14 44.60 -6.98
CA ALA A 377 2.38 45.98 -7.36
C ALA A 377 2.52 46.75 -6.04
N VAL A 378 3.74 47.18 -5.74
CA VAL A 378 4.00 48.19 -4.72
C VAL A 378 3.40 49.48 -5.27
N GLN A 379 2.36 49.98 -4.60
CA GLN A 379 1.80 51.31 -4.84
C GLN A 379 2.68 52.38 -4.21
#